data_AF-A0A3D0XC35-F1
#
_entry.id   AF-A0A3D0XC35-F1
#
_cell.length_a   1.000
_cell.length_b   1.000
_cell.length_c   1.000
_cell.angle_alpha   90.00
_cell.angle_beta   90.00
_cell.angle_gamma   90.00
#
_symmetry.space_group_name_H-M   'P 1'
#
loop_
_entity.id
_entity.type
_entity.pdbx_description
1 polymer ?
#
loop_
_entity_poly.entity_id
_entity_poly.type
_entity_poly.pdbx_seq_one_letter_code
_entity_poly.pdbx_strand_id
1 'polypeptide(L)'
;MPNMSPKKAPMPSQEPNVRNKNFLEVALGYTQEVAVEEAQRCLHCKHKPCVSGCPVHIQIPDFIKEVAEGNFGAAYDVISQSSSLPAVCGRVCPQESQCESKCVRGIKTEPVGIGRLERFVADWHNAQENVVVNKPQPNGHKVAVIGSGPAGLTCAGDLAKKGYDVTVFEALHLAGGVLVYGIPEFRLPKSIVQKEVDTLKALGVKVETNMVVGRVISIDELMDDYGFESVFIGSGAGLPRFMNIPGENYCGVYSANEFLTRTNLMKAYKDGSTTPIMHSKKVAVVGGGNVAMDAARCAKRLGADEVYIVYRRSEEELPARKEEVEHAKEEGIIFKLLNNPIEILGNEDEFVTGMKCIKMELGEPDASGRRRPVPVEGSEFVIDVDSVIIAIGTSPNPLIKSTTKGLETQKWGGIIADDNGATSREGVFAGGDAVTGAATVILAMGAGKTAAAAIDEYIQNKNK
;
A
#
# COMPACT_ATOMS: atom_id res chain seq x y z
N MET A 1 -34.39 9.41 -10.66
CA MET A 1 -34.39 9.48 -9.19
C MET A 1 -33.31 8.54 -8.67
N PRO A 2 -32.58 8.86 -7.58
CA PRO A 2 -31.51 8.00 -7.10
C PRO A 2 -32.05 6.65 -6.61
N ASN A 3 -31.26 5.60 -6.80
CA ASN A 3 -31.52 4.27 -6.24
C ASN A 3 -31.48 4.36 -4.69
N MET A 4 -32.61 4.08 -4.04
CA MET A 4 -32.75 4.21 -2.59
C MET A 4 -32.36 2.94 -1.81
N SER A 5 -31.80 1.91 -2.47
CA SER A 5 -31.34 0.68 -1.81
C SER A 5 -30.42 0.99 -0.61
N PRO A 6 -30.74 0.49 0.61
CA PRO A 6 -29.96 0.79 1.82
C PRO A 6 -28.61 0.08 1.87
N LYS A 7 -28.36 -0.88 0.99
CA LYS A 7 -27.11 -1.64 0.91
C LYS A 7 -26.38 -1.32 -0.39
N LYS A 8 -25.05 -1.37 -0.34
CA LYS A 8 -24.22 -1.40 -1.55
C LYS A 8 -24.58 -2.61 -2.38
N ALA A 9 -24.46 -2.48 -3.69
CA ALA A 9 -24.40 -3.63 -4.56
C ALA A 9 -23.28 -4.57 -4.06
N PRO A 10 -23.56 -5.87 -3.91
CA PRO A 10 -22.56 -6.82 -3.43
C PRO A 10 -21.42 -6.92 -4.43
N MET A 11 -20.17 -6.93 -3.94
CA MET A 11 -19.00 -7.20 -4.77
C MET A 11 -18.92 -8.71 -5.02
N PRO A 12 -18.97 -9.18 -6.27
CA PRO A 12 -18.71 -10.58 -6.57
C PRO A 12 -17.32 -10.97 -6.04
N SER A 13 -17.23 -12.10 -5.33
CA SER A 13 -15.97 -12.61 -4.80
C SER A 13 -15.87 -14.11 -5.01
N GLN A 14 -14.64 -14.63 -5.04
CA GLN A 14 -14.43 -16.07 -5.03
C GLN A 14 -14.94 -16.69 -3.71
N GLU A 15 -15.43 -17.93 -3.79
CA GLU A 15 -15.86 -18.70 -2.63
C GLU A 15 -14.70 -18.93 -1.63
N PRO A 16 -14.93 -18.79 -0.32
CA PRO A 16 -13.84 -18.85 0.68
C PRO A 16 -12.97 -20.11 0.62
N ASN A 17 -13.59 -21.29 0.47
CA ASN A 17 -12.90 -22.59 0.41
C ASN A 17 -12.19 -22.87 -0.92
N VAL A 18 -12.43 -22.04 -1.95
CA VAL A 18 -11.73 -22.07 -3.23
C VAL A 18 -10.56 -21.09 -3.20
N ARG A 19 -10.81 -19.86 -2.77
CA ARG A 19 -9.81 -18.77 -2.79
C ARG A 19 -8.69 -18.93 -1.76
N ASN A 20 -8.91 -19.69 -0.69
CA ASN A 20 -7.87 -19.99 0.28
C ASN A 20 -6.81 -20.99 -0.23
N LYS A 21 -6.91 -21.47 -1.47
CA LYS A 21 -5.95 -22.38 -2.12
C LYS A 21 -5.28 -21.79 -3.35
N ASN A 22 -5.52 -20.52 -3.67
CA ASN A 22 -4.96 -19.88 -4.84
C ASN A 22 -4.63 -18.40 -4.58
N PHE A 23 -3.77 -17.82 -5.43
CA PHE A 23 -3.36 -16.42 -5.33
C PHE A 23 -4.11 -15.49 -6.31
N LEU A 24 -5.21 -15.96 -6.92
CA LEU A 24 -6.03 -15.13 -7.80
C LEU A 24 -6.82 -14.08 -7.00
N GLU A 25 -7.22 -13.00 -7.65
CA GLU A 25 -7.92 -11.88 -7.04
C GLU A 25 -9.24 -12.32 -6.35
N VAL A 26 -9.40 -11.99 -5.07
CA VAL A 26 -10.59 -12.40 -4.30
C VAL A 26 -11.84 -11.66 -4.75
N ALA A 27 -11.79 -10.33 -4.78
CA ALA A 27 -12.88 -9.50 -5.26
C ALA A 27 -12.79 -9.42 -6.79
N LEU A 28 -13.84 -9.81 -7.50
CA LEU A 28 -13.83 -9.99 -8.95
C LEU A 28 -14.21 -8.72 -9.74
N GLY A 29 -14.70 -7.68 -9.06
CA GLY A 29 -15.13 -6.44 -9.68
C GLY A 29 -16.61 -6.47 -10.07
N TYR A 30 -17.16 -5.30 -10.39
CA TYR A 30 -18.53 -5.18 -10.88
C TYR A 30 -18.64 -5.48 -12.37
N THR A 31 -19.79 -6.02 -12.77
CA THR A 31 -20.23 -5.93 -14.17
C THR A 31 -20.70 -4.50 -14.47
N GLN A 32 -20.91 -4.18 -15.75
CA GLN A 32 -21.40 -2.85 -16.14
C GLN A 32 -22.76 -2.54 -15.52
N GLU A 33 -23.67 -3.52 -15.50
CA GLU A 33 -25.01 -3.38 -14.95
C GLU A 33 -24.97 -3.06 -13.46
N VAL A 34 -24.15 -3.81 -12.71
CA VAL A 34 -23.99 -3.63 -11.26
C VAL A 34 -23.32 -2.30 -10.95
N ALA A 35 -22.33 -1.88 -11.75
CA ALA A 35 -21.68 -0.59 -11.59
C ALA A 35 -22.66 0.58 -11.81
N VAL A 36 -23.50 0.50 -12.84
CA VAL A 36 -24.57 1.49 -13.10
C VAL A 36 -25.59 1.51 -11.95
N GLU A 37 -26.03 0.35 -11.47
CA GLU A 37 -26.96 0.25 -10.34
C GLU A 37 -26.41 0.91 -9.07
N GLU A 38 -25.14 0.63 -8.75
CA GLU A 38 -24.45 1.20 -7.58
C GLU A 38 -24.24 2.72 -7.76
N ALA A 39 -23.85 3.16 -8.95
CA ALA A 39 -23.66 4.57 -9.27
C ALA A 39 -24.94 5.39 -9.08
N GLN A 40 -26.10 4.81 -9.42
CA GLN A 40 -27.42 5.43 -9.22
C GLN A 40 -27.77 5.65 -7.74
N ARG A 41 -27.08 5.03 -6.77
CA ARG A 41 -27.28 5.30 -5.33
C ARG A 41 -26.72 6.65 -4.89
N CYS A 42 -25.81 7.23 -5.67
CA CYS A 42 -25.23 8.53 -5.39
C CYS A 42 -26.29 9.64 -5.41
N LEU A 43 -26.31 10.46 -4.37
CA LEU A 43 -27.27 11.57 -4.24
C LEU A 43 -26.79 12.85 -4.95
N HIS A 44 -25.61 12.81 -5.58
CA HIS A 44 -24.97 13.96 -6.21
C HIS A 44 -24.97 15.21 -5.30
N CYS A 45 -24.52 15.00 -4.05
CA CYS A 45 -24.62 16.00 -2.97
C CYS A 45 -23.94 17.32 -3.36
N LYS A 46 -24.64 18.45 -3.21
CA LYS A 46 -24.13 19.79 -3.53
C LYS A 46 -22.79 20.11 -2.86
N HIS A 47 -22.60 19.72 -1.61
CA HIS A 47 -21.38 20.00 -0.83
C HIS A 47 -20.28 18.93 -0.99
N LYS A 48 -20.52 17.87 -1.78
CA LYS A 48 -19.54 16.84 -2.15
C LYS A 48 -18.63 16.34 -0.99
N PRO A 49 -19.15 15.96 0.21
CA PRO A 49 -18.31 15.63 1.36
C PRO A 49 -17.38 14.42 1.15
N CYS A 50 -17.69 13.54 0.21
CA CYS A 50 -16.80 12.44 -0.19
C CYS A 50 -15.46 12.93 -0.78
N VAL A 51 -15.46 14.10 -1.44
CA VAL A 51 -14.26 14.68 -2.07
C VAL A 51 -13.25 15.14 -1.03
N SER A 52 -13.71 15.72 0.10
CA SER A 52 -12.81 16.09 1.21
C SER A 52 -12.30 14.88 1.99
N GLY A 53 -13.00 13.75 1.92
CA GLY A 53 -12.53 12.47 2.48
C GLY A 53 -11.50 11.75 1.61
N CYS A 54 -11.32 12.15 0.35
CA CYS A 54 -10.31 11.60 -0.55
C CYS A 54 -9.02 12.44 -0.43
N PRO A 55 -7.86 11.85 -0.07
CA PRO A 55 -6.62 12.61 0.10
C PRO A 55 -6.10 13.35 -1.14
N VAL A 56 -6.57 12.98 -2.34
CA VAL A 56 -6.22 13.66 -3.60
C VAL A 56 -7.43 14.36 -4.25
N HIS A 57 -8.54 14.46 -3.52
CA HIS A 57 -9.74 15.18 -3.94
C HIS A 57 -10.25 14.78 -5.33
N ILE A 58 -10.40 13.47 -5.58
CA ILE A 58 -11.11 12.97 -6.78
C ILE A 58 -12.49 13.61 -6.84
N GLN A 59 -12.91 14.04 -8.03
CA GLN A 59 -14.25 14.58 -8.29
C GLN A 59 -15.30 13.46 -8.29
N ILE A 60 -15.53 12.89 -7.10
CA ILE A 60 -16.29 11.64 -6.91
C ILE A 60 -17.71 11.72 -7.48
N PRO A 61 -18.54 12.73 -7.17
CA PRO A 61 -19.89 12.80 -7.71
C PRO A 61 -19.92 12.89 -9.23
N ASP A 62 -18.90 13.52 -9.83
CA ASP A 62 -18.85 13.81 -11.25
C ASP A 62 -18.51 12.54 -12.03
N PHE A 63 -17.51 11.75 -11.63
CA PHE A 63 -17.24 10.47 -12.31
C PHE A 63 -18.38 9.46 -12.08
N ILE A 64 -19.00 9.45 -10.89
CA ILE A 64 -20.11 8.53 -10.61
C ILE A 64 -21.33 8.88 -11.47
N LYS A 65 -21.56 10.16 -11.75
CA LYS A 65 -22.61 10.59 -12.67
C LYS A 65 -22.36 9.99 -14.07
N GLU A 66 -21.15 10.10 -14.58
CA GLU A 66 -20.79 9.50 -15.88
C GLU A 66 -20.97 7.97 -15.88
N VAL A 67 -20.63 7.27 -14.79
CA VAL A 67 -20.90 5.83 -14.66
C VAL A 67 -22.40 5.54 -14.70
N ALA A 68 -23.23 6.32 -14.01
CA ALA A 68 -24.68 6.15 -14.01
C ALA A 68 -25.33 6.40 -15.39
N GLU A 69 -24.68 7.20 -16.24
CA GLU A 69 -25.07 7.49 -17.62
C GLU A 69 -24.47 6.50 -18.64
N GLY A 70 -23.58 5.60 -18.21
CA GLY A 70 -22.89 4.63 -19.07
C GLY A 70 -21.66 5.17 -19.80
N ASN A 71 -21.21 6.39 -19.48
CA ASN A 71 -20.08 7.08 -20.11
C ASN A 71 -18.75 6.73 -19.42
N PHE A 72 -18.34 5.46 -19.44
CA PHE A 72 -17.20 4.99 -18.65
C PHE A 72 -15.85 5.62 -19.02
N GLY A 73 -15.64 5.99 -20.30
CA GLY A 73 -14.46 6.74 -20.73
C GLY A 73 -14.38 8.13 -20.09
N ALA A 74 -15.48 8.88 -20.12
CA ALA A 74 -15.57 10.19 -19.47
C ALA A 74 -15.40 10.07 -17.94
N ALA A 75 -15.93 9.02 -17.33
CA ALA A 75 -15.69 8.73 -15.91
C ALA A 75 -14.18 8.55 -15.62
N TYR A 76 -13.46 7.83 -16.48
CA TYR A 76 -12.02 7.63 -16.33
C TYR A 76 -11.24 8.95 -16.48
N ASP A 77 -11.62 9.79 -17.44
CA ASP A 77 -11.00 11.11 -17.63
C ASP A 77 -11.16 11.98 -16.38
N VAL A 78 -12.34 11.96 -15.74
CA VAL A 78 -12.58 12.69 -14.48
C VAL A 78 -11.69 12.17 -13.35
N ILE A 79 -11.54 10.85 -13.21
CA ILE A 79 -10.68 10.27 -12.17
C ILE A 79 -9.21 10.63 -12.41
N SER A 80 -8.77 10.55 -13.67
CA SER A 80 -7.36 10.75 -14.08
C SER A 80 -6.85 12.18 -13.91
N GLN A 81 -7.73 13.16 -13.72
CA GLN A 81 -7.35 14.53 -13.34
C GLN A 81 -6.70 14.58 -11.95
N SER A 82 -7.13 13.70 -11.04
CA SER A 82 -6.67 13.69 -9.64
C SER A 82 -5.79 12.48 -9.31
N SER A 83 -6.10 11.31 -9.87
CA SER A 83 -5.47 10.03 -9.52
C SER A 83 -4.58 9.51 -10.64
N SER A 84 -3.36 9.12 -10.30
CA SER A 84 -2.40 8.50 -11.23
C SER A 84 -2.41 6.97 -11.13
N LEU A 85 -3.15 6.39 -10.17
CA LEU A 85 -3.19 4.95 -9.92
C LEU A 85 -4.62 4.47 -9.58
N PRO A 86 -5.66 4.79 -10.39
CA PRO A 86 -7.05 4.52 -10.01
C PRO A 86 -7.37 3.03 -9.88
N ALA A 87 -6.80 2.18 -10.74
CA ALA A 87 -6.96 0.73 -10.65
C ALA A 87 -6.36 0.15 -9.36
N VAL A 88 -5.36 0.81 -8.78
CA VAL A 88 -4.75 0.44 -7.50
C VAL A 88 -5.58 0.99 -6.34
N CYS A 89 -5.88 2.29 -6.35
CA CYS A 89 -6.56 2.98 -5.24
C CYS A 89 -7.96 2.41 -4.98
N GLY A 90 -8.72 2.11 -6.04
CA GLY A 90 -10.03 1.48 -5.92
C GLY A 90 -10.00 0.12 -5.21
N ARG A 91 -8.87 -0.60 -5.25
CA ARG A 91 -8.67 -1.90 -4.59
C ARG A 91 -8.18 -1.80 -3.15
N VAL A 92 -7.24 -0.88 -2.88
CA VAL A 92 -6.44 -0.94 -1.64
C VAL A 92 -6.66 0.21 -0.67
N CYS A 93 -7.37 1.26 -1.06
CA CYS A 93 -7.72 2.34 -0.14
C CYS A 93 -8.62 1.82 0.99
N PRO A 94 -8.41 2.25 2.25
CA PRO A 94 -9.37 2.00 3.32
C PRO A 94 -10.52 3.00 3.22
N GLN A 95 -11.45 2.77 2.29
CA GLN A 95 -12.52 3.74 2.01
C GLN A 95 -13.39 4.06 3.24
N GLU A 96 -13.51 3.10 4.16
CA GLU A 96 -14.22 3.22 5.44
C GLU A 96 -13.66 4.28 6.38
N SER A 97 -12.42 4.71 6.19
CA SER A 97 -11.80 5.83 6.91
C SER A 97 -11.50 7.04 6.01
N GLN A 98 -11.91 6.99 4.75
CA GLN A 98 -11.63 8.00 3.72
C GLN A 98 -12.92 8.48 3.04
N CYS A 99 -13.02 8.40 1.71
CA CYS A 99 -14.11 8.96 0.93
C CYS A 99 -15.50 8.42 1.32
N GLU A 100 -15.61 7.12 1.62
CA GLU A 100 -16.89 6.50 1.97
C GLU A 100 -17.32 6.82 3.40
N SER A 101 -16.36 7.08 4.31
CA SER A 101 -16.64 7.55 5.68
C SER A 101 -17.39 8.89 5.71
N LYS A 102 -17.23 9.71 4.65
CA LYS A 102 -17.86 11.03 4.51
C LYS A 102 -19.13 11.01 3.65
N CYS A 103 -19.50 9.85 3.11
CA CYS A 103 -20.66 9.74 2.23
C CYS A 103 -21.96 9.95 3.03
N VAL A 104 -22.84 10.84 2.56
CA VAL A 104 -24.13 11.13 3.23
C VAL A 104 -25.03 9.90 3.35
N ARG A 105 -24.97 8.98 2.37
CA ARG A 105 -25.66 7.68 2.44
C ARG A 105 -25.20 6.85 3.65
N GLY A 106 -23.92 6.96 4.01
CA GLY A 106 -23.26 6.26 5.11
C GLY A 106 -23.77 6.61 6.51
N ILE A 107 -24.56 7.69 6.67
CA ILE A 107 -25.05 8.14 7.98
C ILE A 107 -26.14 7.20 8.53
N LYS A 108 -27.05 6.73 7.66
CA LYS A 108 -28.19 5.87 8.04
C LYS A 108 -28.18 4.51 7.36
N THR A 109 -27.40 4.35 6.29
CA THR A 109 -27.35 3.17 5.43
C THR A 109 -25.90 2.92 5.04
N GLU A 110 -25.62 1.93 4.17
CA GLU A 110 -24.25 1.79 3.66
C GLU A 110 -23.90 2.95 2.71
N PRO A 111 -22.63 3.43 2.72
CA PRO A 111 -22.20 4.48 1.81
C PRO A 111 -22.27 4.00 0.35
N VAL A 112 -22.10 4.92 -0.61
CA VAL A 112 -21.88 4.55 -2.02
C VAL A 112 -20.55 3.78 -2.11
N GLY A 113 -20.49 2.72 -2.91
CA GLY A 113 -19.29 1.93 -3.17
C GLY A 113 -18.30 2.65 -4.08
N ILE A 114 -17.78 3.79 -3.62
CA ILE A 114 -16.91 4.69 -4.38
C ILE A 114 -15.66 3.95 -4.85
N GLY A 115 -14.98 3.22 -3.97
CA GLY A 115 -13.77 2.48 -4.35
C GLY A 115 -14.04 1.38 -5.39
N ARG A 116 -15.20 0.73 -5.28
CA ARG A 116 -15.63 -0.32 -6.21
C ARG A 116 -15.94 0.25 -7.59
N LEU A 117 -16.53 1.45 -7.65
CA LEU A 117 -16.78 2.18 -8.90
C LEU A 117 -15.49 2.71 -9.52
N GLU A 118 -14.57 3.28 -8.72
CA GLU A 118 -13.24 3.70 -9.18
C GLU A 118 -12.48 2.52 -9.80
N ARG A 119 -12.48 1.37 -9.11
CA ARG A 119 -11.92 0.12 -9.63
C ARG A 119 -12.57 -0.27 -10.96
N PHE A 120 -13.90 -0.32 -11.02
CA PHE A 120 -14.63 -0.72 -12.22
C PHE A 120 -14.27 0.16 -13.43
N VAL A 121 -14.27 1.49 -13.25
CA VAL A 121 -13.94 2.43 -14.32
C VAL A 121 -12.51 2.23 -14.82
N ALA A 122 -11.56 2.05 -13.90
CA ALA A 122 -10.16 1.82 -14.27
C ALA A 122 -9.94 0.47 -14.95
N ASP A 123 -10.60 -0.59 -14.47
CA ASP A 123 -10.55 -1.93 -15.08
C ASP A 123 -11.19 -1.93 -16.49
N TRP A 124 -12.35 -1.27 -16.64
CA TRP A 124 -13.02 -1.11 -17.92
C TRP A 124 -12.16 -0.35 -18.93
N HIS A 125 -11.58 0.78 -18.52
CA HIS A 125 -10.66 1.56 -19.35
C HIS A 125 -9.44 0.70 -19.74
N ASN A 126 -8.93 -0.08 -18.79
CA ASN A 126 -7.76 -0.91 -19.03
C ASN A 126 -8.00 -2.08 -20.00
N ALA A 127 -9.25 -2.51 -20.17
CA ALA A 127 -9.64 -3.53 -21.13
C ALA A 127 -9.84 -2.97 -22.55
N GLN A 128 -9.87 -1.64 -22.74
CA GLN A 128 -10.01 -1.04 -24.07
C GLN A 128 -8.71 -1.14 -24.88
N GLU A 129 -8.84 -1.41 -26.18
CA GLU A 129 -7.72 -1.41 -27.11
C GLU A 129 -7.33 0.03 -27.50
N ASN A 130 -6.04 0.26 -27.79
CA ASN A 130 -5.51 1.50 -28.40
C ASN A 130 -5.53 2.79 -27.55
N VAL A 131 -5.21 2.71 -26.25
CA VAL A 131 -4.93 3.93 -25.47
C VAL A 131 -3.63 4.59 -25.96
N VAL A 132 -3.76 5.71 -26.68
CA VAL A 132 -2.61 6.46 -27.20
C VAL A 132 -2.02 7.33 -26.08
N VAL A 133 -0.78 7.04 -25.70
CA VAL A 133 -0.02 7.87 -24.77
C VAL A 133 0.73 8.93 -25.57
N ASN A 134 0.29 10.18 -25.47
CA ASN A 134 0.96 11.31 -26.12
C ASN A 134 2.19 11.72 -25.32
N LYS A 135 3.38 11.51 -25.89
CA LYS A 135 4.63 11.95 -25.28
C LYS A 135 4.69 13.49 -25.26
N PRO A 136 4.90 14.11 -24.09
CA PRO A 136 4.98 15.56 -23.97
C PRO A 136 6.26 16.11 -24.63
N GLN A 137 6.23 17.38 -25.03
CA GLN A 137 7.40 18.05 -25.57
C GLN A 137 8.45 18.24 -24.45
N PRO A 138 9.74 17.91 -24.70
CA PRO A 138 10.78 18.11 -23.70
C PRO A 138 10.90 19.60 -23.29
N ASN A 139 11.02 19.86 -22.00
CA ASN A 139 11.23 21.21 -21.47
C ASN A 139 12.72 21.52 -21.20
N GLY A 140 13.62 20.55 -21.43
CA GLY A 140 15.07 20.70 -21.27
C GLY A 140 15.59 20.43 -19.86
N HIS A 141 14.72 20.14 -18.89
CA HIS A 141 15.08 19.97 -17.49
C HIS A 141 15.06 18.50 -17.03
N LYS A 142 15.90 18.15 -16.06
CA LYS A 142 16.14 16.76 -15.64
C LYS A 142 15.87 16.53 -14.15
N VAL A 143 15.08 15.49 -13.83
CA VAL A 143 14.72 15.14 -12.44
C VAL A 143 14.93 13.66 -12.14
N ALA A 144 15.55 13.36 -11.00
CA ALA A 144 15.71 12.00 -10.50
C ALA A 144 14.63 11.67 -9.46
N VAL A 145 14.09 10.45 -9.53
CA VAL A 145 13.10 9.93 -8.59
C VAL A 145 13.66 8.66 -7.95
N ILE A 146 13.82 8.65 -6.63
CA ILE A 146 14.40 7.53 -5.88
C ILE A 146 13.27 6.70 -5.28
N GLY A 147 13.10 5.48 -5.78
CA GLY A 147 12.05 4.55 -5.40
C GLY A 147 10.87 4.58 -6.37
N SER A 148 10.43 3.39 -6.78
CA SER A 148 9.30 3.21 -7.72
C SER A 148 7.99 2.84 -7.03
N GLY A 149 7.83 3.22 -5.76
CA GLY A 149 6.55 3.09 -5.05
C GLY A 149 5.49 4.09 -5.55
N PRO A 150 4.28 4.08 -4.97
CA PRO A 150 3.19 4.96 -5.39
C PRO A 150 3.59 6.45 -5.44
N ALA A 151 4.33 6.94 -4.46
CA ALA A 151 4.81 8.33 -4.43
C ALA A 151 5.75 8.64 -5.62
N GLY A 152 6.74 7.78 -5.86
CA GLY A 152 7.71 7.96 -6.93
C GLY A 152 7.10 7.87 -8.32
N LEU A 153 6.26 6.85 -8.56
CA LEU A 153 5.56 6.69 -9.85
C LEU A 153 4.66 7.89 -10.15
N THR A 154 3.98 8.41 -9.14
CA THR A 154 3.11 9.59 -9.28
C THR A 154 3.92 10.85 -9.57
N CYS A 155 4.98 11.10 -8.79
CA CYS A 155 5.86 12.23 -8.99
C CYS A 155 6.48 12.20 -10.40
N ALA A 156 6.95 11.02 -10.82
CA ALA A 156 7.54 10.83 -12.14
C ALA A 156 6.55 11.07 -13.27
N GLY A 157 5.32 10.56 -13.16
CA GLY A 157 4.29 10.77 -14.16
C GLY A 157 3.88 12.22 -14.32
N ASP A 158 3.69 12.94 -13.20
CA ASP A 158 3.27 14.35 -13.24
C ASP A 158 4.38 15.28 -13.74
N LEU A 159 5.64 15.00 -13.40
CA LEU A 159 6.79 15.71 -13.98
C LEU A 159 6.96 15.36 -15.47
N ALA A 160 6.83 14.10 -15.85
CA ALA A 160 6.93 13.70 -17.25
C ALA A 160 5.90 14.44 -18.10
N LYS A 161 4.63 14.52 -17.67
CA LYS A 161 3.56 15.29 -18.35
C LYS A 161 3.91 16.77 -18.59
N LYS A 162 4.79 17.36 -17.76
CA LYS A 162 5.30 18.74 -17.91
C LYS A 162 6.54 18.85 -18.80
N GLY A 163 7.02 17.75 -19.37
CA GLY A 163 8.13 17.70 -20.32
C GLY A 163 9.51 17.44 -19.70
N TYR A 164 9.60 17.15 -18.39
CA TYR A 164 10.88 16.83 -17.73
C TYR A 164 11.46 15.49 -18.21
N ASP A 165 12.78 15.40 -18.35
CA ASP A 165 13.49 14.11 -18.49
C ASP A 165 13.61 13.46 -17.11
N VAL A 166 12.68 12.56 -16.82
CA VAL A 166 12.57 11.89 -15.52
C VAL A 166 13.22 10.51 -15.56
N THR A 167 14.09 10.23 -14.59
CA THR A 167 14.64 8.89 -14.35
C THR A 167 14.26 8.40 -12.95
N VAL A 168 13.57 7.27 -12.88
CA VAL A 168 13.23 6.56 -11.65
C VAL A 168 14.31 5.52 -11.36
N PHE A 169 14.93 5.59 -10.19
CA PHE A 169 15.91 4.63 -9.68
C PHE A 169 15.23 3.70 -8.67
N GLU A 170 15.20 2.40 -8.95
CA GLU A 170 14.58 1.38 -8.13
C GLU A 170 15.62 0.35 -7.65
N ALA A 171 15.63 0.08 -6.34
CA ALA A 171 16.57 -0.85 -5.73
C ALA A 171 16.31 -2.32 -6.12
N LEU A 172 15.04 -2.70 -6.29
CA LEU A 172 14.64 -4.04 -6.67
C LEU A 172 14.71 -4.26 -8.19
N HIS A 173 14.58 -5.51 -8.61
CA HIS A 173 14.57 -5.90 -10.03
C HIS A 173 13.23 -5.61 -10.73
N LEU A 174 12.18 -5.23 -9.99
CA LEU A 174 10.87 -4.83 -10.50
C LEU A 174 10.40 -3.53 -9.86
N ALA A 175 9.74 -2.69 -10.66
CA ALA A 175 9.19 -1.42 -10.24
C ALA A 175 7.78 -1.55 -9.65
N GLY A 176 7.44 -0.72 -8.66
CA GLY A 176 6.12 -0.64 -8.02
C GLY A 176 6.15 -0.65 -6.49
N GLY A 177 7.32 -0.87 -5.88
CA GLY A 177 7.48 -0.89 -4.43
C GLY A 177 6.52 -1.87 -3.74
N VAL A 178 5.84 -1.42 -2.67
CA VAL A 178 4.89 -2.25 -1.90
C VAL A 178 3.75 -2.84 -2.76
N LEU A 179 3.43 -2.21 -3.89
CA LEU A 179 2.44 -2.73 -4.83
C LEU A 179 2.88 -4.04 -5.47
N VAL A 180 4.19 -4.31 -5.53
CA VAL A 180 4.77 -5.54 -6.09
C VAL A 180 5.20 -6.52 -5.01
N TYR A 181 6.04 -6.10 -4.05
CA TYR A 181 6.59 -7.03 -3.06
C TYR A 181 5.70 -7.22 -1.82
N GLY A 182 4.82 -6.27 -1.50
CA GLY A 182 4.07 -6.25 -0.25
C GLY A 182 2.64 -6.78 -0.38
N ILE A 183 1.79 -6.07 -1.13
CA ILE A 183 0.36 -6.39 -1.26
C ILE A 183 0.22 -7.63 -2.16
N PRO A 184 -0.41 -8.73 -1.73
CA PRO A 184 -0.44 -9.96 -2.53
C PRO A 184 -1.30 -9.88 -3.79
N GLU A 185 -1.05 -10.81 -4.71
CA GLU A 185 -1.77 -10.95 -5.99
C GLU A 185 -3.30 -11.07 -5.82
N PHE A 186 -3.74 -11.74 -4.74
CA PHE A 186 -5.17 -11.93 -4.45
C PHE A 186 -5.91 -10.64 -4.04
N ARG A 187 -5.17 -9.54 -3.81
CA ARG A 187 -5.70 -8.20 -3.49
C ARG A 187 -5.38 -7.19 -4.58
N LEU A 188 -4.18 -7.28 -5.15
CA LEU A 188 -3.69 -6.38 -6.20
C LEU A 188 -2.94 -7.20 -7.27
N PRO A 189 -3.61 -7.52 -8.38
CA PRO A 189 -2.97 -8.17 -9.52
C PRO A 189 -1.76 -7.39 -10.01
N LYS A 190 -0.63 -8.07 -10.24
CA LYS A 190 0.63 -7.42 -10.63
C LYS A 190 0.61 -6.91 -12.05
N SER A 191 -0.22 -7.50 -12.91
CA SER A 191 -0.48 -7.00 -14.26
C SER A 191 -0.98 -5.56 -14.26
N ILE A 192 -1.75 -5.15 -13.24
CA ILE A 192 -2.23 -3.76 -13.10
C ILE A 192 -1.05 -2.83 -12.83
N VAL A 193 -0.21 -3.18 -11.85
CA VAL A 193 0.98 -2.38 -11.52
C VAL A 193 1.94 -2.28 -12.70
N GLN A 194 2.16 -3.40 -13.40
CA GLN A 194 3.00 -3.43 -14.59
C GLN A 194 2.46 -2.50 -15.68
N LYS A 195 1.14 -2.48 -15.90
CA LYS A 195 0.51 -1.59 -16.88
C LYS A 195 0.72 -0.10 -16.55
N GLU A 196 0.66 0.28 -15.28
CA GLU A 196 0.95 1.66 -14.84
C GLU A 196 2.42 2.03 -15.11
N VAL A 197 3.35 1.12 -14.80
CA VAL A 197 4.78 1.32 -15.08
C VAL A 197 5.04 1.42 -16.59
N ASP A 198 4.40 0.58 -17.41
CA ASP A 198 4.54 0.60 -18.86
C ASP A 198 3.96 1.88 -19.46
N THR A 199 2.86 2.40 -18.91
CA THR A 199 2.28 3.69 -19.30
C THR A 199 3.23 4.85 -19.00
N LEU A 200 3.91 4.84 -17.85
CA LEU A 200 4.94 5.83 -17.53
C LEU A 200 6.15 5.74 -18.48
N LYS A 201 6.59 4.53 -18.82
CA LYS A 201 7.65 4.33 -19.82
C LYS A 201 7.23 4.86 -21.19
N ALA A 202 5.97 4.65 -21.59
CA ALA A 202 5.41 5.19 -22.83
C ALA A 202 5.34 6.74 -22.82
N LEU A 203 5.11 7.37 -21.64
CA LEU A 203 5.24 8.82 -21.46
C LEU A 203 6.68 9.33 -21.56
N GLY A 204 7.67 8.44 -21.57
CA GLY A 204 9.09 8.77 -21.68
C GLY A 204 9.88 8.73 -20.36
N VAL A 205 9.27 8.26 -19.26
CA VAL A 205 9.97 8.05 -17.99
C VAL A 205 10.95 6.89 -18.13
N LYS A 206 12.21 7.11 -17.74
CA LYS A 206 13.22 6.05 -17.64
C LYS A 206 13.09 5.35 -16.29
N VAL A 207 13.19 4.03 -16.25
CA VAL A 207 13.11 3.25 -15.01
C VAL A 207 14.32 2.33 -14.93
N GLU A 208 15.27 2.68 -14.06
CA GLU A 208 16.51 1.96 -13.82
C GLU A 208 16.35 1.08 -12.57
N THR A 209 16.19 -0.23 -12.76
CA THR A 209 16.07 -1.22 -11.68
C THR A 209 17.45 -1.71 -11.21
N ASN A 210 17.48 -2.37 -10.05
CA ASN A 210 18.71 -2.81 -9.37
C ASN A 210 19.67 -1.66 -8.99
N MET A 211 19.13 -0.46 -8.82
CA MET A 211 19.86 0.76 -8.49
C MET A 211 19.64 1.14 -7.03
N VAL A 212 20.50 0.62 -6.15
CA VAL A 212 20.46 0.97 -4.72
C VAL A 212 21.14 2.32 -4.50
N VAL A 213 20.36 3.40 -4.49
CA VAL A 213 20.86 4.75 -4.23
C VAL A 213 21.42 4.85 -2.80
N GLY A 214 22.61 5.44 -2.66
CA GLY A 214 23.48 5.42 -1.48
C GLY A 214 24.48 4.26 -1.43
N ARG A 215 24.44 3.34 -2.41
CA ARG A 215 25.47 2.29 -2.60
C ARG A 215 26.04 2.28 -4.00
N VAL A 216 25.17 2.24 -5.00
CA VAL A 216 25.56 2.23 -6.42
C VAL A 216 25.89 3.65 -6.89
N ILE A 217 25.06 4.60 -6.48
CA ILE A 217 25.19 6.03 -6.78
C ILE A 217 24.56 6.82 -5.63
N SER A 218 25.15 7.95 -5.24
CA SER A 218 24.64 8.84 -4.20
C SER A 218 23.73 9.93 -4.78
N ILE A 219 22.99 10.63 -3.91
CA ILE A 219 22.18 11.79 -4.33
C ILE A 219 23.07 12.93 -4.82
N ASP A 220 24.21 13.13 -4.16
CA ASP A 220 25.15 14.19 -4.53
C ASP A 220 25.75 13.91 -5.92
N GLU A 221 26.16 12.67 -6.23
CA GLU A 221 26.60 12.30 -7.59
C GLU A 221 25.49 12.49 -8.65
N LEU A 222 24.23 12.12 -8.34
CA LEU A 222 23.12 12.37 -9.27
C LEU A 222 23.01 13.85 -9.63
N MET A 223 23.10 14.74 -8.64
CA MET A 223 22.97 16.18 -8.88
C MET A 223 24.22 16.77 -9.55
N ASP A 224 25.41 16.45 -9.03
CA ASP A 224 26.67 17.09 -9.41
C ASP A 224 27.27 16.51 -10.71
N ASP A 225 27.24 15.18 -10.88
CA ASP A 225 27.91 14.50 -12.00
C ASP A 225 26.95 14.15 -13.15
N TYR A 226 25.69 13.83 -12.83
CA TYR A 226 24.68 13.41 -13.83
C TYR A 226 23.69 14.52 -14.22
N GLY A 227 23.87 15.73 -13.68
CA GLY A 227 23.13 16.94 -14.06
C GLY A 227 21.63 16.88 -13.74
N PHE A 228 21.22 16.14 -12.72
CA PHE A 228 19.84 16.18 -12.24
C PHE A 228 19.63 17.47 -11.43
N GLU A 229 18.73 18.35 -11.88
CA GLU A 229 18.49 19.65 -11.24
C GLU A 229 17.73 19.53 -9.92
N SER A 230 16.97 18.44 -9.75
CA SER A 230 16.25 18.11 -8.53
C SER A 230 16.10 16.60 -8.35
N VAL A 231 15.90 16.18 -7.10
CA VAL A 231 15.74 14.78 -6.69
C VAL A 231 14.50 14.65 -5.82
N PHE A 232 13.64 13.68 -6.11
CA PHE A 232 12.54 13.28 -5.23
C PHE A 232 12.83 11.94 -4.55
N ILE A 233 12.72 11.88 -3.23
CA ILE A 233 12.89 10.66 -2.43
C ILE A 233 11.51 10.07 -2.08
N GLY A 234 11.17 8.99 -2.78
CA GLY A 234 9.97 8.17 -2.57
C GLY A 234 10.30 6.74 -2.13
N SER A 235 11.39 6.54 -1.37
CA SER A 235 11.93 5.23 -1.00
C SER A 235 11.08 4.42 -0.01
N GLY A 236 10.08 5.04 0.60
CA GLY A 236 9.19 4.44 1.58
C GLY A 236 9.86 4.03 2.91
N ALA A 237 9.13 3.23 3.69
CA ALA A 237 9.59 2.66 4.97
C ALA A 237 9.68 1.13 4.87
N GLY A 238 10.82 0.63 4.37
CA GLY A 238 11.02 -0.79 4.05
C GLY A 238 11.79 -1.62 5.09
N LEU A 239 12.36 -1.02 6.14
CA LEU A 239 13.13 -1.73 7.15
C LEU A 239 12.21 -2.36 8.20
N PRO A 240 12.18 -3.70 8.39
CA PRO A 240 11.28 -4.34 9.35
C PRO A 240 11.66 -4.02 10.78
N ARG A 241 10.64 -3.99 11.67
CA ARG A 241 10.84 -3.95 13.12
C ARG A 241 10.57 -5.33 13.72
N PHE A 242 11.36 -5.65 14.73
CA PHE A 242 11.26 -6.86 15.53
C PHE A 242 10.88 -6.51 16.97
N MET A 243 10.31 -7.46 17.70
CA MET A 243 9.85 -7.27 19.07
C MET A 243 11.02 -7.19 20.07
N ASN A 244 12.16 -7.78 19.72
CA ASN A 244 13.33 -7.99 20.58
C ASN A 244 12.99 -8.87 21.80
N ILE A 245 12.31 -9.99 21.54
CA ILE A 245 11.99 -11.02 22.53
C ILE A 245 12.91 -12.24 22.38
N PRO A 246 13.10 -13.07 23.42
CA PRO A 246 13.86 -14.31 23.29
C PRO A 246 13.29 -15.22 22.19
N GLY A 247 14.18 -15.89 21.44
CA GLY A 247 13.82 -16.82 20.37
C GLY A 247 13.49 -16.19 19.01
N GLU A 248 13.57 -14.87 18.86
CA GLU A 248 13.24 -14.18 17.60
C GLU A 248 14.19 -14.49 16.42
N ASN A 249 15.30 -15.19 16.68
CA ASN A 249 16.25 -15.64 15.66
C ASN A 249 16.09 -17.12 15.26
N TYR A 250 15.10 -17.84 15.80
CA TYR A 250 14.89 -19.26 15.46
C TYR A 250 14.50 -19.46 13.99
N CYS A 251 14.89 -20.61 13.42
CA CYS A 251 14.44 -21.06 12.11
C CYS A 251 12.92 -21.19 12.08
N GLY A 252 12.27 -20.52 11.12
CA GLY A 252 10.81 -20.42 11.05
C GLY A 252 10.25 -19.08 11.55
N VAL A 253 11.09 -18.20 12.12
CA VAL A 253 10.74 -16.79 12.33
C VAL A 253 11.02 -16.00 11.05
N TYR A 254 10.03 -15.21 10.62
CA TYR A 254 10.14 -14.30 9.49
C TYR A 254 9.81 -12.87 9.90
N SER A 255 10.45 -11.88 9.28
CA SER A 255 9.78 -10.59 9.13
C SER A 255 8.68 -10.71 8.08
N ALA A 256 7.57 -9.98 8.24
CA ALA A 256 6.53 -9.94 7.21
C ALA A 256 7.08 -9.44 5.86
N ASN A 257 8.06 -8.53 5.89
CA ASN A 257 8.73 -8.05 4.69
C ASN A 257 9.41 -9.18 3.93
N GLU A 258 10.17 -10.05 4.62
CA GLU A 258 10.80 -11.21 4.00
C GLU A 258 9.75 -12.18 3.47
N PHE A 259 8.79 -12.59 4.30
CA PHE A 259 7.77 -13.58 3.94
C PHE A 259 6.96 -13.14 2.72
N LEU A 260 6.51 -11.88 2.70
CA LEU A 260 5.76 -11.31 1.58
C LEU A 260 6.65 -11.07 0.37
N THR A 261 7.93 -10.70 0.53
CA THR A 261 8.84 -10.57 -0.62
C THR A 261 9.08 -11.93 -1.29
N ARG A 262 9.37 -12.98 -0.52
CA ARG A 262 9.49 -14.36 -1.04
C ARG A 262 8.22 -14.77 -1.78
N THR A 263 7.06 -14.55 -1.15
CA THR A 263 5.76 -14.96 -1.71
C THR A 263 5.40 -14.15 -2.95
N ASN A 264 5.46 -12.82 -2.89
CA ASN A 264 4.88 -11.93 -3.89
C ASN A 264 5.84 -11.57 -5.01
N LEU A 265 7.07 -11.15 -4.65
CA LEU A 265 8.09 -10.72 -5.62
C LEU A 265 8.74 -11.94 -6.24
N MET A 266 9.20 -12.88 -5.40
CA MET A 266 9.92 -14.08 -5.86
C MET A 266 8.99 -15.24 -6.26
N LYS A 267 7.67 -15.07 -6.08
CA LYS A 267 6.65 -16.05 -6.44
C LYS A 267 6.91 -17.44 -5.85
N ALA A 268 7.40 -17.50 -4.60
CA ALA A 268 7.76 -18.75 -3.93
C ALA A 268 6.57 -19.74 -3.75
N TYR A 269 5.34 -19.28 -3.97
CA TYR A 269 4.15 -20.13 -3.99
C TYR A 269 3.96 -20.92 -5.30
N LYS A 270 4.70 -20.60 -6.37
CA LYS A 270 4.57 -21.28 -7.67
C LYS A 270 5.52 -22.48 -7.75
N ASP A 271 5.02 -23.56 -8.33
CA ASP A 271 5.85 -24.71 -8.70
C ASP A 271 7.02 -24.27 -9.59
N GLY A 272 8.22 -24.75 -9.27
CA GLY A 272 9.45 -24.41 -9.99
C GLY A 272 10.07 -23.06 -9.63
N SER A 273 9.55 -22.32 -8.65
CA SER A 273 10.26 -21.15 -8.12
C SER A 273 11.59 -21.58 -7.49
N THR A 274 12.66 -20.86 -7.81
CA THR A 274 13.99 -21.09 -7.22
C THR A 274 14.12 -20.52 -5.81
N THR A 275 13.19 -19.65 -5.39
CA THR A 275 13.21 -19.08 -4.05
C THR A 275 12.41 -19.96 -3.09
N PRO A 276 13.05 -20.57 -2.09
CA PRO A 276 12.35 -21.42 -1.14
C PRO A 276 11.52 -20.58 -0.16
N ILE A 277 10.44 -21.20 0.33
CA ILE A 277 9.65 -20.76 1.47
C ILE A 277 9.29 -21.96 2.33
N MET A 278 9.28 -21.80 3.64
CA MET A 278 8.93 -22.89 4.57
C MET A 278 7.43 -23.18 4.49
N HIS A 279 7.06 -24.45 4.31
CA HIS A 279 5.68 -24.92 4.35
C HIS A 279 5.32 -25.36 5.77
N SER A 280 4.92 -24.41 6.61
CA SER A 280 4.50 -24.64 7.99
C SER A 280 3.04 -25.06 8.08
N LYS A 281 2.69 -25.93 9.04
CA LYS A 281 1.29 -26.35 9.25
C LYS A 281 0.56 -25.38 10.17
N LYS A 282 1.25 -24.86 11.20
CA LYS A 282 0.71 -23.90 12.16
C LYS A 282 1.53 -22.63 12.14
N VAL A 283 0.91 -21.50 11.79
CA VAL A 283 1.59 -20.22 11.62
C VAL A 283 0.98 -19.17 12.54
N ALA A 284 1.80 -18.46 13.31
CA ALA A 284 1.39 -17.25 13.99
C ALA A 284 1.88 -16.00 13.25
N VAL A 285 1.00 -15.02 13.05
CA VAL A 285 1.32 -13.70 12.50
C VAL A 285 1.08 -12.65 13.57
N VAL A 286 2.15 -11.97 13.97
CA VAL A 286 2.12 -10.98 15.06
C VAL A 286 1.87 -9.60 14.50
N GLY A 287 0.66 -9.07 14.72
CA GLY A 287 0.23 -7.77 14.21
C GLY A 287 -1.26 -7.74 13.88
N GLY A 288 -1.78 -6.55 13.56
CA GLY A 288 -3.20 -6.36 13.23
C GLY A 288 -3.47 -5.48 12.01
N GLY A 289 -2.41 -5.04 11.30
CA GLY A 289 -2.56 -4.20 10.10
C GLY A 289 -2.71 -5.02 8.82
N ASN A 290 -2.84 -4.33 7.68
CA ASN A 290 -2.96 -4.97 6.37
C ASN A 290 -1.81 -5.94 6.08
N VAL A 291 -0.59 -5.59 6.49
CA VAL A 291 0.60 -6.48 6.35
C VAL A 291 0.40 -7.80 7.10
N ALA A 292 -0.21 -7.77 8.28
CA ALA A 292 -0.50 -8.98 9.05
C ALA A 292 -1.60 -9.82 8.36
N MET A 293 -2.67 -9.17 7.87
CA MET A 293 -3.72 -9.86 7.12
C MET A 293 -3.17 -10.51 5.84
N ASP A 294 -2.33 -9.79 5.10
CA ASP A 294 -1.70 -10.27 3.87
C ASP A 294 -0.79 -11.48 4.16
N ALA A 295 0.07 -11.38 5.17
CA ALA A 295 0.95 -12.48 5.56
C ALA A 295 0.16 -13.73 6.01
N ALA A 296 -0.89 -13.56 6.83
CA ALA A 296 -1.72 -14.66 7.30
C ALA A 296 -2.47 -15.35 6.13
N ARG A 297 -3.03 -14.55 5.22
CA ARG A 297 -3.75 -15.06 4.05
C ARG A 297 -2.83 -15.71 3.02
N CYS A 298 -1.59 -15.24 2.89
CA CYS A 298 -0.53 -15.91 2.13
C CYS A 298 -0.15 -17.25 2.77
N ALA A 299 0.08 -17.29 4.09
CA ALA A 299 0.40 -18.53 4.82
C ALA A 299 -0.71 -19.58 4.65
N LYS A 300 -1.98 -19.16 4.72
CA LYS A 300 -3.11 -20.07 4.48
C LYS A 300 -3.08 -20.69 3.07
N ARG A 301 -2.79 -19.87 2.06
CA ARG A 301 -2.69 -20.30 0.64
C ARG A 301 -1.48 -21.17 0.35
N LEU A 302 -0.42 -21.07 1.16
CA LEU A 302 0.77 -21.93 1.10
C LEU A 302 0.54 -23.30 1.75
N GLY A 303 -0.66 -23.57 2.26
CA GLY A 303 -1.07 -24.87 2.78
C GLY A 303 -1.07 -25.01 4.29
N ALA A 304 -0.96 -23.90 5.05
CA ALA A 304 -1.07 -23.97 6.50
C ALA A 304 -2.46 -24.47 6.95
N ASP A 305 -2.48 -25.43 7.86
CA ASP A 305 -3.69 -25.99 8.46
C ASP A 305 -4.34 -24.93 9.37
N GLU A 306 -3.54 -24.32 10.25
CA GLU A 306 -3.96 -23.29 11.20
C GLU A 306 -3.12 -22.03 11.05
N VAL A 307 -3.78 -20.88 10.93
CA VAL A 307 -3.12 -19.58 10.88
C VAL A 307 -3.74 -18.67 11.92
N TYR A 308 -2.88 -18.10 12.76
CA TYR A 308 -3.26 -17.25 13.87
C TYR A 308 -2.86 -15.80 13.59
N ILE A 309 -3.79 -14.87 13.73
CA ILE A 309 -3.46 -13.45 13.95
C ILE A 309 -3.32 -13.26 15.45
N VAL A 310 -2.13 -12.89 15.92
CA VAL A 310 -1.86 -12.57 17.32
C VAL A 310 -1.73 -11.07 17.46
N TYR A 311 -2.72 -10.47 18.13
CA TYR A 311 -2.84 -9.02 18.22
C TYR A 311 -3.10 -8.57 19.65
N ARG A 312 -2.29 -7.60 20.11
CA ARG A 312 -2.32 -7.12 21.49
C ARG A 312 -3.53 -6.29 21.88
N ARG A 313 -4.40 -5.89 20.94
CA ARG A 313 -5.63 -5.10 21.22
C ARG A 313 -6.87 -5.86 20.76
N SER A 314 -8.04 -5.24 20.88
CA SER A 314 -9.30 -5.85 20.43
C SER A 314 -9.52 -5.67 18.93
N GLU A 315 -10.64 -6.21 18.45
CA GLU A 315 -11.05 -6.12 17.05
C GLU A 315 -11.30 -4.68 16.61
N GLU A 316 -11.87 -3.86 17.50
CA GLU A 316 -12.19 -2.45 17.21
C GLU A 316 -10.94 -1.60 16.93
N GLU A 317 -9.79 -1.99 17.50
CA GLU A 317 -8.52 -1.29 17.27
C GLU A 317 -7.71 -1.80 16.07
N LEU A 318 -8.19 -2.82 15.35
CA LEU A 318 -7.49 -3.34 14.17
C LEU A 318 -7.30 -2.23 13.13
N PRO A 319 -6.04 -1.91 12.75
CA PRO A 319 -5.79 -0.90 11.71
C PRO A 319 -5.92 -1.47 10.28
N ALA A 320 -6.16 -2.77 10.12
CA ALA A 320 -6.40 -3.38 8.82
C ALA A 320 -7.72 -2.91 8.22
N ARG A 321 -7.79 -2.94 6.88
CA ARG A 321 -8.99 -2.64 6.11
C ARG A 321 -10.08 -3.68 6.44
N LYS A 322 -11.30 -3.22 6.71
CA LYS A 322 -12.40 -4.07 7.21
C LYS A 322 -12.70 -5.25 6.29
N GLU A 323 -12.78 -4.99 4.98
CA GLU A 323 -13.00 -6.02 3.96
C GLU A 323 -11.91 -7.10 3.99
N GLU A 324 -10.66 -6.77 4.34
CA GLU A 324 -9.59 -7.77 4.46
C GLU A 324 -9.65 -8.57 5.75
N VAL A 325 -10.13 -7.98 6.85
CA VAL A 325 -10.41 -8.68 8.11
C VAL A 325 -11.55 -9.68 7.92
N GLU A 326 -12.62 -9.26 7.24
CA GLU A 326 -13.76 -10.11 6.88
C GLU A 326 -13.30 -11.28 6.00
N HIS A 327 -12.55 -10.99 4.92
CA HIS A 327 -12.00 -12.04 4.05
C HIS A 327 -11.08 -13.01 4.80
N ALA A 328 -10.25 -12.53 5.72
CA ALA A 328 -9.37 -13.37 6.53
C ALA A 328 -10.17 -14.34 7.42
N LYS A 329 -11.24 -13.85 8.06
CA LYS A 329 -12.14 -14.67 8.88
C LYS A 329 -12.87 -15.72 8.05
N GLU A 330 -13.40 -15.33 6.89
CA GLU A 330 -14.06 -16.24 5.94
C GLU A 330 -13.11 -17.34 5.43
N GLU A 331 -11.82 -17.04 5.28
CA GLU A 331 -10.79 -17.99 4.86
C GLU A 331 -10.30 -18.91 6.01
N GLY A 332 -10.83 -18.74 7.22
CA GLY A 332 -10.57 -19.59 8.39
C GLY A 332 -9.38 -19.15 9.24
N ILE A 333 -8.92 -17.91 9.14
CA ILE A 333 -7.83 -17.37 9.99
C ILE A 333 -8.36 -17.12 11.40
N ILE A 334 -7.61 -17.58 12.40
CA ILE A 334 -7.99 -17.54 13.82
C ILE A 334 -7.44 -16.26 14.46
N PHE A 335 -8.30 -15.43 15.03
CA PHE A 335 -7.89 -14.18 15.67
C PHE A 335 -7.69 -14.39 17.18
N LYS A 336 -6.44 -14.31 17.64
CA LYS A 336 -6.03 -14.25 19.05
C LYS A 336 -5.85 -12.79 19.47
N LEU A 337 -6.97 -12.10 19.60
CA LEU A 337 -7.04 -10.71 20.08
C LEU A 337 -6.71 -10.61 21.57
N LEU A 338 -6.23 -9.45 22.02
CA LEU A 338 -5.76 -9.23 23.38
C LEU A 338 -4.68 -10.24 23.81
N ASN A 339 -3.77 -10.59 22.90
CA ASN A 339 -2.61 -11.43 23.20
C ASN A 339 -1.34 -10.79 22.66
N ASN A 340 -0.26 -10.87 23.44
CA ASN A 340 1.05 -10.36 23.04
C ASN A 340 2.13 -11.43 23.23
N PRO A 341 2.96 -11.72 22.22
CA PRO A 341 4.11 -12.60 22.39
C PRO A 341 5.13 -12.03 23.38
N ILE A 342 5.73 -12.91 24.18
CA ILE A 342 6.81 -12.56 25.12
C ILE A 342 8.07 -13.41 24.92
N GLU A 343 7.96 -14.56 24.24
CA GLU A 343 9.06 -15.47 23.92
C GLU A 343 8.63 -16.40 22.78
N ILE A 344 9.54 -16.68 21.85
CA ILE A 344 9.39 -17.72 20.83
C ILE A 344 10.17 -18.95 21.30
N LEU A 345 9.54 -20.12 21.26
CA LEU A 345 10.11 -21.38 21.72
C LEU A 345 10.71 -22.14 20.54
N GLY A 346 11.83 -22.82 20.77
CA GLY A 346 12.54 -23.60 19.77
C GLY A 346 12.90 -25.01 20.24
N ASN A 347 13.18 -25.91 19.30
CA ASN A 347 13.75 -27.23 19.59
C ASN A 347 15.29 -27.17 19.66
N GLU A 348 15.94 -28.33 19.84
CA GLU A 348 17.40 -28.45 19.89
C GLU A 348 18.10 -28.01 18.60
N ASP A 349 17.41 -28.08 17.45
CA ASP A 349 17.89 -27.64 16.13
C ASP A 349 17.55 -26.17 15.84
N GLU A 350 17.13 -25.40 16.86
CA GLU A 350 16.77 -23.98 16.74
C GLU A 350 15.58 -23.70 15.80
N PHE A 351 14.68 -24.68 15.57
CA PHE A 351 13.41 -24.48 14.85
C PHE A 351 12.28 -24.14 15.81
N VAL A 352 11.40 -23.23 15.39
CA VAL A 352 10.21 -22.82 16.14
C VAL A 352 9.32 -24.04 16.47
N THR A 353 8.93 -24.15 17.73
CA THR A 353 7.96 -25.15 18.23
C THR A 353 6.76 -24.53 18.93
N GLY A 354 6.80 -23.23 19.19
CA GLY A 354 5.68 -22.53 19.82
C GLY A 354 5.98 -21.07 20.07
N MET A 355 4.96 -20.37 20.55
CA MET A 355 5.07 -18.96 20.93
C MET A 355 4.36 -18.76 22.27
N LYS A 356 5.13 -18.33 23.26
CA LYS A 356 4.61 -17.96 24.57
C LYS A 356 4.00 -16.56 24.49
N CYS A 357 2.75 -16.46 24.90
CA CYS A 357 1.99 -15.22 24.91
C CYS A 357 1.52 -14.88 26.32
N ILE A 358 1.25 -13.61 26.55
CA ILE A 358 0.53 -13.09 27.72
C ILE A 358 -0.79 -12.47 27.25
N LYS A 359 -1.85 -12.58 28.06
CA LYS A 359 -3.11 -11.90 27.76
C LYS A 359 -2.98 -10.41 28.09
N MET A 360 -3.73 -9.61 27.35
CA MET A 360 -3.82 -8.17 27.51
C MET A 360 -5.23 -7.78 27.95
N GLU A 361 -5.34 -6.66 28.65
CA GLU A 361 -6.60 -5.92 28.81
C GLU A 361 -6.45 -4.53 28.21
N LEU A 362 -7.57 -3.87 27.91
CA LEU A 362 -7.56 -2.52 27.35
C LEU A 362 -7.61 -1.48 28.47
N GLY A 363 -6.58 -0.65 28.55
CA GLY A 363 -6.55 0.56 29.36
C GLY A 363 -7.08 1.78 28.61
N GLU A 364 -6.58 2.96 29.01
CA GLU A 364 -6.94 4.25 28.41
C GLU A 364 -6.43 4.40 26.95
N PRO A 365 -7.08 5.23 26.13
CA PRO A 365 -6.61 5.59 24.80
C PRO A 365 -5.16 6.12 24.76
N ASP A 366 -4.40 5.73 23.73
CA ASP A 366 -3.09 6.30 23.39
C ASP A 366 -3.22 7.57 22.52
N ALA A 367 -2.08 8.15 22.12
CA ALA A 367 -2.04 9.35 21.28
C ALA A 367 -2.67 9.13 19.88
N SER A 368 -2.85 7.88 19.43
CA SER A 368 -3.59 7.55 18.21
C SER A 368 -5.09 7.38 18.44
N GLY A 369 -5.58 7.59 19.67
CA GLY A 369 -6.98 7.41 20.08
C GLY A 369 -7.36 5.94 20.35
N ARG A 370 -6.44 4.99 20.17
CA ARG A 370 -6.70 3.57 20.37
C ARG A 370 -6.36 3.15 21.79
N ARG A 371 -7.16 2.29 22.41
CA ARG A 371 -6.92 1.83 23.79
C ARG A 371 -5.58 1.12 23.93
N ARG A 372 -4.85 1.47 25.00
CA ARG A 372 -3.53 0.87 25.30
C ARG A 372 -3.71 -0.55 25.80
N PRO A 373 -2.91 -1.51 25.32
CA PRO A 373 -2.92 -2.85 25.87
C PRO A 373 -2.06 -2.89 27.15
N VAL A 374 -2.61 -3.47 28.21
CA VAL A 374 -1.95 -3.66 29.51
C VAL A 374 -1.82 -5.16 29.78
N PRO A 375 -0.64 -5.69 30.14
CA PRO A 375 -0.48 -7.12 30.42
C PRO A 375 -1.30 -7.56 31.64
N VAL A 376 -1.92 -8.73 31.54
CA VAL A 376 -2.54 -9.41 32.67
C VAL A 376 -1.52 -10.39 33.26
N GLU A 377 -0.90 -10.02 34.38
CA GLU A 377 0.15 -10.84 35.03
C GLU A 377 -0.36 -12.25 35.39
N GLY A 378 0.49 -13.28 35.18
CA GLY A 378 0.15 -14.67 35.47
C GLY A 378 -0.81 -15.33 34.46
N SER A 379 -1.07 -14.67 33.32
CA SER A 379 -1.94 -15.16 32.25
C SER A 379 -1.20 -15.83 31.10
N GLU A 380 0.07 -16.16 31.28
CA GLU A 380 0.94 -16.70 30.24
C GLU A 380 0.45 -18.08 29.76
N PHE A 381 0.54 -18.28 28.45
CA PHE A 381 0.20 -19.55 27.82
C PHE A 381 1.02 -19.72 26.54
N VAL A 382 1.04 -20.94 26.01
CA VAL A 382 1.78 -21.27 24.77
C VAL A 382 0.78 -21.52 23.64
N ILE A 383 1.05 -20.93 22.49
CA ILE A 383 0.42 -21.29 21.21
C ILE A 383 1.40 -22.20 20.46
N ASP A 384 0.95 -23.42 20.15
CA ASP A 384 1.70 -24.40 19.36
C ASP A 384 1.75 -23.97 17.89
N VAL A 385 2.95 -23.64 17.38
CA VAL A 385 3.20 -23.17 16.01
C VAL A 385 4.58 -23.59 15.50
N ASP A 386 4.70 -23.75 14.19
CA ASP A 386 5.96 -24.11 13.52
C ASP A 386 6.63 -22.89 12.87
N SER A 387 5.93 -21.76 12.80
CA SER A 387 6.46 -20.51 12.23
C SER A 387 5.79 -19.28 12.84
N VAL A 388 6.58 -18.21 12.98
CA VAL A 388 6.12 -16.91 13.47
C VAL A 388 6.49 -15.83 12.45
N ILE A 389 5.53 -15.03 12.01
CA ILE A 389 5.72 -13.92 11.08
C ILE A 389 5.49 -12.60 11.83
N ILE A 390 6.53 -11.78 11.94
CA ILE A 390 6.51 -10.50 12.66
C ILE A 390 6.05 -9.38 11.73
N ALA A 391 4.86 -8.82 12.00
CA ALA A 391 4.17 -7.81 11.20
C ALA A 391 3.83 -6.55 12.02
N ILE A 392 4.79 -6.06 12.83
CA ILE A 392 4.60 -4.97 13.80
C ILE A 392 4.97 -3.57 13.26
N GLY A 393 5.26 -3.46 11.97
CA GLY A 393 5.56 -2.21 11.28
C GLY A 393 7.00 -2.11 10.78
N THR A 394 7.29 -1.01 10.11
CA THR A 394 8.55 -0.76 9.42
C THR A 394 9.07 0.66 9.69
N SER A 395 10.32 0.91 9.32
CA SER A 395 10.94 2.25 9.31
C SER A 395 11.68 2.52 7.99
N PRO A 396 11.98 3.79 7.69
CA PRO A 396 12.85 4.15 6.57
C PRO A 396 14.25 3.53 6.71
N ASN A 397 14.87 3.23 5.57
CA ASN A 397 16.23 2.73 5.53
C ASN A 397 17.21 3.90 5.77
N PRO A 398 18.17 3.81 6.71
CA PRO A 398 19.09 4.90 7.01
C PRO A 398 20.08 5.19 5.89
N LEU A 399 20.16 4.35 4.85
CA LEU A 399 21.14 4.46 3.78
C LEU A 399 21.15 5.84 3.11
N ILE A 400 20.00 6.29 2.58
CA ILE A 400 19.89 7.59 1.88
C ILE A 400 20.31 8.73 2.80
N LYS A 401 19.87 8.73 4.05
CA LYS A 401 20.30 9.71 5.05
C LYS A 401 21.82 9.69 5.25
N SER A 402 22.39 8.50 5.42
CA SER A 402 23.82 8.36 5.75
C SER A 402 24.75 8.79 4.62
N THR A 403 24.26 8.85 3.39
CA THR A 403 25.05 9.18 2.19
C THR A 403 24.67 10.50 1.54
N THR A 404 23.72 11.25 2.10
CA THR A 404 23.27 12.53 1.55
C THR A 404 23.55 13.63 2.57
N LYS A 405 24.55 14.47 2.28
CA LYS A 405 24.96 15.53 3.20
C LYS A 405 23.83 16.56 3.35
N GLY A 406 23.55 16.98 4.58
CA GLY A 406 22.53 18.01 4.85
C GLY A 406 21.08 17.51 4.83
N LEU A 407 20.84 16.20 4.73
CA LEU A 407 19.49 15.62 4.84
C LEU A 407 19.14 15.28 6.29
N GLU A 408 18.21 16.03 6.88
CA GLU A 408 17.73 15.84 8.24
C GLU A 408 16.63 14.79 8.32
N THR A 409 16.59 14.07 9.44
CA THR A 409 15.56 13.06 9.71
C THR A 409 15.10 13.13 11.15
N GLN A 410 13.86 12.72 11.37
CA GLN A 410 13.30 12.44 12.69
C GLN A 410 14.09 11.35 13.43
N LYS A 411 13.94 11.28 14.76
CA LYS A 411 14.57 10.26 15.60
C LYS A 411 14.23 8.82 15.18
N TRP A 412 13.03 8.61 14.63
CA TRP A 412 12.56 7.30 14.17
C TRP A 412 12.97 6.95 12.72
N GLY A 413 13.67 7.86 12.02
CA GLY A 413 14.25 7.65 10.69
C GLY A 413 13.52 8.33 9.53
N GLY A 414 12.34 8.90 9.74
CA GLY A 414 11.60 9.66 8.72
C GLY A 414 12.33 10.90 8.23
N ILE A 415 12.37 11.13 6.93
CA ILE A 415 12.92 12.36 6.34
C ILE A 415 12.07 13.54 6.79
N ILE A 416 12.73 14.62 7.24
CA ILE A 416 12.05 15.87 7.55
C ILE A 416 11.80 16.62 6.24
N ALA A 417 10.53 16.87 5.94
CA ALA A 417 10.09 17.63 4.78
C ALA A 417 8.93 18.54 5.18
N ASP A 418 8.79 19.68 4.49
CA ASP A 418 7.64 20.57 4.65
C ASP A 418 6.38 20.05 3.93
N ASP A 419 5.29 20.82 3.98
CA ASP A 419 4.01 20.44 3.35
C ASP A 419 4.10 20.30 1.82
N ASN A 420 5.10 20.93 1.19
CA ASN A 420 5.38 20.81 -0.24
C ASN A 420 6.35 19.65 -0.56
N GLY A 421 6.86 18.98 0.47
CA GLY A 421 7.85 17.92 0.37
C GLY A 421 9.29 18.40 0.30
N ALA A 422 9.59 19.69 0.43
CA ALA A 422 10.96 20.20 0.41
C ALA A 422 11.71 19.75 1.68
N THR A 423 12.94 19.26 1.50
CA THR A 423 13.77 18.78 2.62
C THR A 423 14.79 19.83 3.06
N SER A 424 15.57 19.53 4.11
CA SER A 424 16.70 20.36 4.55
C SER A 424 17.86 20.43 3.54
N ARG A 425 17.89 19.54 2.53
CA ARG A 425 18.87 19.55 1.44
C ARG A 425 18.25 20.26 0.23
N GLU A 426 18.82 21.40 -0.15
CA GLU A 426 18.34 22.19 -1.28
C GLU A 426 18.25 21.36 -2.58
N GLY A 427 17.16 21.53 -3.33
CA GLY A 427 16.89 20.77 -4.56
C GLY A 427 16.41 19.33 -4.33
N VAL A 428 16.35 18.86 -3.08
CA VAL A 428 15.88 17.53 -2.71
C VAL A 428 14.52 17.60 -2.02
N PHE A 429 13.58 16.84 -2.57
CA PHE A 429 12.21 16.69 -2.07
C PHE A 429 11.99 15.25 -1.58
N ALA A 430 11.03 15.03 -0.71
CA ALA A 430 10.66 13.71 -0.21
C ALA A 430 9.16 13.58 0.02
N GLY A 431 8.63 12.37 -0.10
CA GLY A 431 7.21 12.12 0.09
C GLY A 431 6.85 10.66 0.36
N GLY A 432 5.60 10.45 0.76
CA GLY A 432 5.05 9.15 1.14
C GLY A 432 5.69 8.60 2.42
N ASP A 433 5.75 7.28 2.52
CA ASP A 433 6.15 6.60 3.76
C ASP A 433 7.58 6.91 4.22
N ALA A 434 8.44 7.47 3.35
CA ALA A 434 9.77 7.95 3.72
C ALA A 434 9.71 9.16 4.69
N VAL A 435 8.63 9.94 4.64
CA VAL A 435 8.40 11.13 5.49
C VAL A 435 7.45 10.80 6.63
N THR A 436 6.30 10.18 6.33
CA THR A 436 5.22 9.96 7.31
C THR A 436 5.34 8.68 8.11
N GLY A 437 6.19 7.75 7.67
CA GLY A 437 6.11 6.35 8.09
C GLY A 437 4.94 5.64 7.39
N ALA A 438 4.73 4.37 7.72
CA ALA A 438 3.72 3.53 7.07
C ALA A 438 2.33 4.19 7.06
N ALA A 439 1.83 4.52 5.86
CA ALA A 439 0.55 5.21 5.66
C ALA A 439 -0.34 4.43 4.68
N THR A 440 -0.91 5.11 3.66
CA THR A 440 -1.74 4.48 2.62
C THR A 440 -1.23 4.85 1.24
N VAL A 441 -1.51 3.99 0.25
CA VAL A 441 -1.11 4.19 -1.16
C VAL A 441 -1.55 5.56 -1.68
N ILE A 442 -2.77 5.99 -1.36
CA ILE A 442 -3.32 7.27 -1.81
C ILE A 442 -2.65 8.49 -1.16
N LEU A 443 -2.19 8.36 0.09
CA LEU A 443 -1.41 9.42 0.75
C LEU A 443 -0.02 9.55 0.13
N ALA A 444 0.62 8.41 -0.18
CA ALA A 444 1.88 8.40 -0.91
C ALA A 444 1.74 9.02 -2.31
N MET A 445 0.67 8.69 -3.04
CA MET A 445 0.33 9.33 -4.32
C MET A 445 0.15 10.84 -4.17
N GLY A 446 -0.63 11.29 -3.18
CA GLY A 446 -0.83 12.71 -2.90
C GLY A 446 0.49 13.45 -2.64
N ALA A 447 1.37 12.88 -1.81
CA ALA A 447 2.69 13.44 -1.56
C ALA A 447 3.56 13.54 -2.83
N GLY A 448 3.52 12.53 -3.70
CA GLY A 448 4.22 12.56 -4.99
C GLY A 448 3.71 13.67 -5.92
N LYS A 449 2.39 13.91 -5.96
CA LYS A 449 1.76 14.98 -6.74
C LYS A 449 2.14 16.37 -6.21
N THR A 450 2.05 16.56 -4.91
CA THR A 450 2.48 17.81 -4.26
C THR A 450 3.95 18.10 -4.53
N ALA A 451 4.83 17.11 -4.35
CA ALA A 451 6.25 17.29 -4.61
C ALA A 451 6.55 17.56 -6.10
N ALA A 452 5.86 16.92 -7.04
CA ALA A 452 6.02 17.22 -8.47
C ALA A 452 5.65 18.67 -8.82
N ALA A 453 4.62 19.23 -8.16
CA ALA A 453 4.28 20.64 -8.33
C ALA A 453 5.36 21.56 -7.75
N ALA A 454 5.88 21.24 -6.56
CA ALA A 454 6.93 22.02 -5.90
C ALA A 454 8.28 21.96 -6.62
N ILE A 455 8.66 20.80 -7.16
CA ILE A 455 9.88 20.63 -7.98
C ILE A 455 9.80 21.49 -9.23
N ASP A 456 8.65 21.51 -9.90
CA ASP A 456 8.43 22.35 -11.07
C ASP A 456 8.58 23.83 -10.72
N GLU A 457 7.95 24.30 -9.64
CA GLU A 457 8.11 25.68 -9.18
C GLU A 457 9.57 26.02 -8.82
N TYR A 458 10.26 25.11 -8.12
CA TYR A 458 11.67 25.27 -7.76
C TYR A 458 12.57 25.45 -8.98
N ILE A 459 12.46 24.57 -9.98
CA ILE A 459 13.28 24.62 -11.20
C ILE A 459 12.94 25.86 -12.03
N GLN A 460 11.67 26.21 -12.18
CA GLN A 460 11.25 27.39 -12.93
C GLN A 460 11.73 28.70 -12.28
N ASN A 461 11.80 28.76 -10.95
CA ASN A 461 12.28 29.95 -10.24
C ASN A 461 13.80 30.05 -10.20
N LYS A 462 14.54 28.94 -10.24
CA LYS A 462 16.01 28.94 -10.33
C LYS A 462 16.53 29.46 -11.67
N ASN A 463 15.71 29.36 -12.72
CA ASN A 463 16.03 29.76 -14.09
C ASN A 463 15.47 31.15 -14.49
N LYS A 464 14.85 31.87 -13.55
CA LYS A 464 14.53 33.30 -13.66
C LYS A 464 15.68 34.13 -13.12
#